data_AF-A0A9X7JWE8-F1
#
_entry.id   AF-A0A9X7JWE8-F1
#
_cell.length_a   1.000
_cell.length_b   1.000
_cell.length_c   1.000
_cell.angle_alpha   90.00
_cell.angle_beta   90.00
_cell.angle_gamma   90.00
#
_symmetry.space_group_name_H-M   'P 1'
#
loop_
_entity.id
_entity.type
_entity.pdbx_description
1 polymer ?
#
loop_
_entity_poly.entity_id
_entity_poly.type
_entity_poly.pdbx_seq_one_letter_code
_entity_poly.pdbx_strand_id
1 'polypeptide(L)' 'MDFFAEESERKENNDTAYEQPERLDLELLAIGKRTGLSFSEMNELRVRDLLAYADIYIGDKKQKTRMATQEDIDRFFG' A
#
# COMPACT_ATOMS: atom_id res chain seq x y z
N MET A 1 48.98 -2.90 -5.72
CA MET A 1 47.75 -2.95 -4.92
C MET A 1 46.79 -1.99 -5.59
N ASP A 2 46.07 -2.49 -6.60
CA ASP A 2 45.03 -1.71 -7.27
C ASP A 2 43.75 -1.87 -6.47
N PHE A 3 43.49 -0.83 -5.67
CA PHE A 3 42.34 -0.69 -4.79
C PHE A 3 41.21 -0.03 -5.59
N PHE A 4 40.49 -0.81 -6.39
CA PHE A 4 39.17 -0.44 -6.88
C PHE A 4 38.29 -1.68 -6.81
N ALA A 5 37.51 -1.76 -5.73
CA ALA A 5 36.44 -2.72 -5.59
C ALA A 5 35.32 -2.33 -6.57
N GLU A 6 35.00 -3.23 -7.49
CA GLU A 6 33.80 -3.18 -8.31
C GLU A 6 32.59 -3.43 -7.38
N GLU A 7 31.99 -2.36 -6.88
CA GLU A 7 30.66 -2.44 -6.26
C GLU A 7 29.64 -2.75 -7.36
N SER A 8 29.31 -4.04 -7.48
CA SER A 8 28.19 -4.48 -8.32
C SER A 8 26.90 -3.89 -7.76
N GLU A 9 26.32 -2.95 -8.51
CA GLU A 9 25.11 -2.20 -8.22
C GLU A 9 23.98 -3.11 -7.69
N ARG A 10 23.60 -2.94 -6.41
CA ARG A 10 22.30 -3.43 -5.92
C ARG A 10 21.19 -2.56 -6.52
N LYS A 11 20.69 -2.95 -7.69
CA LYS A 11 19.41 -2.45 -8.21
C LYS A 11 18.27 -3.30 -7.64
N GLU A 12 17.83 -2.96 -6.44
CA GLU A 12 16.44 -3.21 -6.04
C GLU A 12 15.61 -1.96 -6.36
N ASN A 13 15.44 -1.70 -7.65
CA ASN A 13 14.42 -0.77 -8.10
C ASN A 13 13.14 -1.58 -8.30
N ASN A 14 12.38 -1.80 -7.22
CA ASN A 14 10.94 -1.93 -7.37
C ASN A 14 10.38 -0.52 -7.65
N ASP A 15 10.71 0.00 -8.84
CA ASP A 15 9.99 1.09 -9.44
C ASP A 15 8.62 0.52 -9.84
N THR A 16 7.70 0.40 -8.87
CA THR A 16 6.28 0.54 -9.21
C THR A 16 6.17 1.91 -9.81
N ALA A 17 6.24 1.99 -11.14
CA ALA A 17 5.99 3.20 -11.88
C ALA A 17 4.66 3.75 -11.38
N TYR A 18 4.73 4.80 -10.55
CA TYR A 18 3.55 5.56 -10.16
C TYR A 18 3.11 6.25 -11.45
N GLU A 19 2.30 5.58 -12.26
CA GLU A 19 1.53 6.24 -13.30
C GLU A 19 0.83 7.39 -12.60
N GLN A 20 1.23 8.63 -12.93
CA GLN A 20 0.60 9.77 -12.31
C GLN A 20 -0.88 9.70 -12.67
N PRO A 21 -1.76 9.59 -11.67
CA PRO A 21 -3.17 9.42 -11.96
C PRO A 21 -3.64 10.64 -12.75
N GLU A 22 -4.24 10.41 -13.92
CA GLU A 22 -4.73 11.48 -14.80
C GLU A 22 -5.65 12.47 -14.05
N ARG A 23 -6.25 12.01 -12.94
CA ARG A 23 -7.17 12.75 -12.07
C ARG A 23 -6.92 12.47 -10.58
N LEU A 24 -5.73 12.85 -10.08
CA LEU A 24 -5.38 12.78 -8.65
C LEU A 24 -6.46 13.43 -7.74
N ASP A 25 -7.08 14.50 -8.21
CA ASP A 25 -8.20 15.17 -7.54
C ASP A 25 -9.38 14.24 -7.27
N LEU A 26 -9.77 13.44 -8.27
CA LEU A 26 -10.88 12.49 -8.14
C LEU A 26 -10.52 11.28 -7.29
N GLU A 27 -9.26 10.82 -7.33
CA GLU A 27 -8.81 9.72 -6.49
C GLU A 27 -8.82 10.08 -5.01
N LEU A 28 -8.30 11.26 -4.66
CA LEU A 28 -8.35 11.76 -3.29
C LEU A 28 -9.79 11.90 -2.79
N LEU A 29 -10.68 12.41 -3.66
CA LEU A 29 -12.10 12.51 -3.33
C LEU A 29 -12.72 11.12 -3.11
N ALA A 30 -12.44 10.16 -3.99
CA ALA A 30 -12.94 8.80 -3.87
C ALA A 30 -12.44 8.11 -2.58
N ILE A 31 -11.16 8.31 -2.24
CA ILE A 31 -10.57 7.81 -0.99
C ILE A 31 -11.35 8.36 0.20
N GLY A 32 -11.45 9.68 0.34
CA GLY A 32 -12.12 10.28 1.50
C GLY A 32 -13.60 9.89 1.59
N LYS A 33 -14.31 9.80 0.47
CA LYS A 33 -15.71 9.31 0.45
C LYS A 33 -15.81 7.83 0.87
N ARG A 34 -14.91 6.97 0.38
CA ARG A 34 -14.90 5.53 0.68
C ARG A 34 -14.57 5.25 2.14
N THR A 35 -13.72 6.06 2.76
CA THR A 35 -13.35 5.95 4.17
C THR A 35 -14.40 6.58 5.11
N GLY A 36 -15.43 7.24 4.58
CA GLY A 36 -16.55 7.77 5.35
C GLY A 36 -16.43 9.25 5.73
N LEU A 37 -15.48 9.99 5.16
CA LEU A 37 -15.34 11.42 5.42
C LEU A 37 -16.38 12.24 4.65
N SER A 38 -16.89 13.28 5.30
CA SER A 38 -17.66 14.35 4.68
C SER A 38 -16.75 15.31 3.91
N PHE A 39 -17.33 16.12 3.03
CA PHE A 39 -16.58 17.14 2.29
C PHE A 39 -15.93 18.18 3.21
N SER A 40 -16.60 18.54 4.30
CA SER A 40 -16.05 19.45 5.31
C SER A 40 -14.83 18.84 5.99
N GLU A 41 -14.91 17.58 6.43
CA GLU A 41 -13.78 16.90 7.07
C GLU A 41 -12.59 16.70 6.12
N MET A 42 -12.85 16.39 4.84
CA MET A 42 -11.78 16.29 3.84
C MET A 42 -11.05 17.62 3.61
N ASN A 43 -11.75 18.76 3.67
CA ASN A 43 -11.15 20.08 3.49
C ASN A 43 -10.25 20.52 4.65
N GLU A 44 -10.45 19.96 5.85
CA GLU A 44 -9.59 20.24 7.02
C GLU A 44 -8.25 19.47 6.95
N LEU A 45 -8.15 18.46 6.10
CA LEU A 45 -6.96 17.62 5.96
C LEU A 45 -6.08 18.10 4.81
N ARG A 46 -4.76 18.07 5.02
CA ARG A 46 -3.83 18.15 3.88
C ARG A 46 -3.90 16.84 3.11
N VAL A 47 -3.52 16.87 1.82
CA VAL A 47 -3.42 15.66 0.99
C VAL A 47 -2.60 14.57 1.66
N ARG A 48 -1.45 14.93 2.26
CA ARG A 48 -0.62 14.04 3.08
C ARG A 48 -1.41 13.35 4.19
N ASP A 49 -2.22 14.11 4.91
CA ASP A 49 -2.92 13.62 6.10
C ASP A 49 -4.07 12.71 5.69
N LEU A 50 -4.76 13.03 4.58
CA LEU A 50 -5.77 12.16 3.97
C LEU A 50 -5.17 10.82 3.53
N LEU A 51 -3.98 10.82 2.91
CA LEU A 51 -3.30 9.59 2.50
C LEU A 51 -2.86 8.76 3.72
N ALA A 52 -2.27 9.39 4.74
CA ALA A 52 -1.90 8.71 5.98
C ALA A 52 -3.13 8.13 6.70
N TYR A 53 -4.22 8.89 6.74
CA TYR A 53 -5.50 8.43 7.28
C TYR A 53 -6.03 7.22 6.50
N ALA A 54 -5.98 7.26 5.17
CA ALA A 54 -6.43 6.14 4.34
C ALA A 54 -5.58 4.87 4.56
N ASP A 55 -4.27 5.02 4.69
CA ASP A 55 -3.35 3.92 5.00
C ASP A 55 -3.68 3.27 6.36
N ILE A 56 -3.89 4.09 7.39
CA ILE A 56 -4.31 3.63 8.72
C ILE A 56 -5.70 2.99 8.68
N TYR A 57 -6.65 3.57 7.91
CA TYR A 57 -8.03 3.11 7.81
C TYR A 57 -8.15 1.76 7.10
N ILE A 58 -7.43 1.59 5.99
CA ILE A 58 -7.34 0.31 5.29
C ILE A 58 -6.64 -0.71 6.19
N GLY A 59 -5.69 -0.22 7.00
CA GLY A 59 -4.89 -1.00 7.92
C GLY A 59 -3.96 -1.95 7.19
N ASP A 60 -3.17 -2.69 7.96
CA ASP A 60 -2.38 -3.82 7.49
C ASP A 60 -3.33 -4.99 7.14
N LYS A 61 -4.17 -4.81 6.10
CA LYS A 61 -4.90 -5.90 5.43
C LYS A 61 -3.95 -6.84 4.68
N LYS A 62 -2.67 -6.85 5.03
CA LYS A 62 -1.97 -8.12 5.21
C LYS A 62 -2.68 -8.89 6.33
N GLN A 63 -3.88 -9.41 6.04
CA GLN A 63 -4.12 -10.78 6.46
C GLN A 63 -2.87 -11.51 5.97
N LYS A 64 -1.94 -11.80 6.89
CA LYS A 64 -0.93 -12.82 6.62
C LYS A 64 -1.77 -13.99 6.21
N THR A 65 -1.85 -14.27 4.91
CA THR A 65 -2.50 -15.45 4.39
C THR A 65 -1.84 -16.59 5.16
N ARG A 66 -2.55 -17.12 6.17
CA ARG A 66 -2.01 -18.22 6.94
C ARG A 66 -1.89 -19.34 5.93
N MET A 67 -0.67 -19.81 5.68
CA MET A 67 -0.47 -21.00 4.87
C MET A 67 -1.30 -22.10 5.50
N ALA A 68 -2.15 -22.75 4.68
CA ALA A 68 -2.97 -23.85 5.15
C ALA A 68 -2.06 -24.92 5.75
N THR A 69 -2.29 -25.23 7.02
CA THR A 69 -1.57 -26.33 7.69
C THR A 69 -2.14 -27.67 7.21
N GLN A 70 -1.39 -28.76 7.38
CA GLN A 70 -1.88 -30.11 7.01
C GLN A 70 -3.22 -30.43 7.69
N GLU A 71 -3.43 -29.97 8.93
CA GLU A 71 -4.71 -30.11 9.65
C GLU A 71 -5.90 -29.35 9.00
N ASP A 72 -5.63 -28.29 8.22
CA ASP A 72 -6.65 -27.58 7.46
C ASP A 72 -6.97 -28.33 6.16
N ILE A 73 -5.96 -28.93 5.52
CA ILE A 73 -6.09 -29.78 4.34
C ILE A 73 -6.89 -31.04 4.70
N ASP A 74 -6.54 -31.70 5.80
CA ASP A 74 -7.20 -32.93 6.25
C ASP A 74 -8.67 -32.69 6.64
N ARG A 75 -9.01 -31.52 7.17
CA ARG A 75 -10.42 -31.11 7.42
C ARG A 75 -11.21 -30.78 6.16
N PHE A 76 -10.54 -30.44 5.06
CA PHE A 76 -11.20 -30.11 3.79
C PHE A 76 -11.43 -31.37 2.92
N PHE A 77 -10.53 -32.35 3.00
CA PHE A 77 -10.59 -33.59 2.23
C PHE A 77 -11.11 -34.82 3.01
N GLY A 78 -11.46 -34.64 4.29
CA GLY A 78 -11.97 -35.69 5.19
C GLY A 78 -13.49 -35.77 5.27
#